data_AF-A0A554KPQ7-F1
#
_entry.id   AF-A0A554KPQ7-F1
#
_cell.length_a   1.000
_cell.length_b   1.000
_cell.length_c   1.000
_cell.angle_alpha   90.00
_cell.angle_beta   90.00
_cell.angle_gamma   90.00
#
_symmetry.space_group_name_H-M   'P 1'
#
loop_
_entity.id
_entity.type
_entity.pdbx_description
1 polymer ?
#
loop_
_entity_poly.entity_id
_entity_poly.type
_entity_poly.pdbx_seq_one_letter_code
_entity_poly.pdbx_strand_id
1 'polypeptide(L)'
;MRKLRGLWNLFLYHLRSLFSLFLIAVLSFGFVGCVSSFERNWGLKEEGLGHISDMKTEKNETGESLYYAKIWYCAKEITVPVTHRTYEKLWIGQNVYLKFFPDDGSREITYSWWATDGSFERALLGKFKMPE
;
A
#
# COMPACT_ATOMS: atom_id res chain seq x y z
N MET A 1 39.15 -18.33 38.74
CA MET A 1 38.57 -17.34 37.81
C MET A 1 38.19 -17.94 36.43
N ARG A 2 37.57 -19.13 36.35
CA ARG A 2 37.12 -19.75 35.07
C ARG A 2 35.60 -19.67 34.85
N LYS A 3 34.80 -19.53 35.91
CA LYS A 3 33.33 -19.50 35.84
C LYS A 3 32.75 -18.19 35.25
N LEU A 4 33.43 -17.05 35.38
CA LEU A 4 32.91 -15.76 34.86
C LEU A 4 33.01 -15.62 33.33
N ARG A 5 33.93 -16.32 32.64
CA ARG A 5 34.07 -16.20 31.18
C ARG A 5 32.97 -16.92 30.40
N GLY A 6 32.44 -18.01 30.94
CA GLY A 6 31.35 -18.76 30.31
C GLY A 6 30.03 -17.97 30.26
N LEU A 7 29.72 -17.25 31.35
CA LEU A 7 28.54 -16.38 31.41
C LEU A 7 28.65 -15.18 30.46
N TRP A 8 29.85 -14.63 30.28
CA TRP A 8 30.07 -13.51 29.37
C TRP A 8 29.92 -13.92 27.90
N ASN A 9 30.37 -15.12 27.54
CA ASN A 9 30.15 -15.68 26.21
C ASN A 9 28.68 -15.99 25.93
N LEU A 10 27.92 -16.48 26.92
CA LEU A 10 26.46 -16.69 26.82
C LEU A 10 25.70 -15.36 26.68
N PHE A 11 26.10 -14.33 27.43
CA PHE A 11 25.51 -13.00 27.35
C PHE A 11 25.74 -12.35 25.98
N LEU A 12 26.97 -12.44 25.45
CA LEU A 12 27.31 -11.95 24.11
C LEU A 12 26.60 -12.72 22.99
N TYR A 13 26.39 -14.03 23.17
CA TYR A 13 25.64 -14.85 22.21
C TYR A 13 24.16 -14.46 22.15
N HIS A 14 23.53 -14.21 23.31
CA HIS A 14 22.15 -13.71 23.37
C HIS A 14 22.02 -12.28 22.84
N LEU A 15 22.98 -11.41 23.11
CA LEU A 15 23.00 -10.04 22.56
C LEU A 15 23.12 -10.05 21.03
N ARG A 16 23.92 -10.97 20.47
CA ARG A 16 24.08 -11.16 19.03
C ARG A 16 22.85 -11.79 18.37
N SER A 17 22.18 -12.71 19.06
CA SER A 17 20.89 -13.29 18.64
C SER A 17 19.77 -12.26 18.61
N LEU A 18 19.70 -11.38 19.62
CA LEU A 18 18.75 -10.26 19.65
C LEU A 18 19.00 -9.25 18.52
N PHE A 19 20.27 -8.90 18.27
CA PHE A 19 20.63 -8.04 17.12
C PHE A 19 20.27 -8.68 15.78
N SER A 20 20.43 -10.00 15.64
CA SER A 20 20.08 -10.71 14.40
C SER A 20 18.57 -10.76 14.17
N LEU A 21 17.77 -10.95 15.25
CA LEU A 21 16.31 -10.89 15.17
C LEU A 21 15.82 -9.47 14.87
N PHE A 22 16.47 -8.45 15.44
CA PHE A 22 16.15 -7.04 15.14
C PHE A 22 16.49 -6.69 13.68
N LEU A 23 17.60 -7.21 13.14
CA LEU A 23 17.97 -7.02 11.74
C LEU A 23 16.98 -7.73 10.79
N ILE A 24 16.53 -8.94 11.12
CA ILE A 24 15.52 -9.66 10.33
C ILE A 24 14.17 -8.94 10.40
N ALA A 25 13.77 -8.42 11.57
CA ALA A 25 12.56 -7.61 11.72
C ALA A 25 12.67 -6.30 10.92
N VAL A 26 13.79 -5.58 10.99
CA VAL A 26 13.99 -4.35 10.21
C VAL A 26 14.03 -4.63 8.70
N LEU A 27 14.58 -5.77 8.26
CA LEU A 27 14.57 -6.17 6.85
C LEU A 27 13.19 -6.65 6.37
N SER A 28 12.37 -7.22 7.25
CA SER A 28 10.99 -7.66 6.91
C SER A 28 9.96 -6.53 7.00
N PHE A 29 10.18 -5.51 7.83
CA PHE A 29 9.33 -4.31 7.91
C PHE A 29 9.80 -3.16 7.00
N GLY A 30 11.06 -3.17 6.55
CA GLY A 30 11.65 -2.08 5.76
C GLY A 30 11.62 -2.25 4.24
N PHE A 31 11.17 -3.39 3.70
CA PHE A 31 11.32 -3.71 2.26
C PHE A 31 10.09 -4.36 1.61
N VAL A 32 8.87 -3.93 1.98
CA VAL A 32 7.67 -4.15 1.14
C VAL A 32 7.04 -2.82 0.73
N GLY A 33 7.88 -1.81 0.52
CA GLY A 33 7.52 -0.56 -0.12
C GLY A 33 8.14 -0.51 -1.50
N CYS A 34 7.33 -0.69 -2.55
CA CYS A 34 7.70 -0.63 -3.97
C CYS A 34 8.59 -1.78 -4.48
N VAL A 35 7.99 -2.97 -4.65
CA VAL A 35 8.49 -3.89 -5.68
C VAL A 35 8.00 -3.37 -7.04
N SER A 36 8.61 -2.29 -7.54
CA SER A 36 8.20 -1.65 -8.82
C SER A 36 9.36 -1.50 -9.79
N SER A 37 10.36 -2.37 -9.72
CA SER A 37 11.48 -2.29 -10.67
C SER A 37 12.02 -3.63 -11.19
N PHE A 38 11.67 -4.77 -10.60
CA PHE A 38 12.19 -6.06 -11.10
C PHE A 38 11.30 -6.71 -12.18
N GLU A 39 10.03 -6.31 -12.31
CA GLU A 39 9.06 -6.97 -13.21
C GLU A 39 8.88 -6.28 -14.58
N ARG A 40 9.43 -5.06 -14.76
CA ARG A 40 9.29 -4.28 -16.01
C ARG A 40 9.82 -5.01 -17.25
N ASN A 41 10.76 -5.94 -17.09
CA ASN A 41 11.38 -6.69 -18.19
C ASN A 41 10.61 -7.97 -18.61
N TRP A 42 9.54 -8.35 -17.92
CA TRP A 42 8.82 -9.61 -18.17
C TRP A 42 7.42 -9.42 -18.77
N GLY A 43 7.02 -8.17 -19.10
CA GLY A 43 5.69 -7.89 -19.64
C GLY A 43 4.55 -8.18 -18.64
N LEU A 44 4.88 -8.36 -17.36
CA LEU A 44 3.92 -8.53 -16.27
C LEU A 44 3.42 -7.15 -15.84
N LYS A 45 2.09 -7.00 -15.77
CA LYS A 45 1.41 -5.80 -15.26
C LYS A 45 1.93 -5.51 -13.86
N GLU A 46 2.60 -4.36 -13.66
CA GLU A 46 3.08 -3.98 -12.32
C GLU A 46 1.86 -3.78 -11.41
N GLU A 47 1.78 -4.58 -10.35
CA GLU A 47 0.74 -4.48 -9.32
C GLU A 47 1.35 -3.93 -8.03
N GLY A 48 0.86 -2.77 -7.60
CA GLY A 48 1.33 -2.05 -6.44
C GLY A 48 0.27 -2.02 -5.34
N LEU A 49 0.70 -2.16 -4.08
CA LEU A 49 -0.17 -1.98 -2.92
C LEU A 49 -0.10 -0.52 -2.46
N GLY A 50 -1.26 0.11 -2.34
CA GLY A 50 -1.43 1.42 -1.72
C GLY A 50 -2.51 1.36 -0.63
N HIS A 51 -2.76 2.48 0.02
CA HIS A 51 -3.89 2.61 0.95
C HIS A 51 -4.54 3.98 0.85
N ILE A 52 -5.80 4.07 1.25
CA ILE A 52 -6.53 5.35 1.33
C ILE A 52 -5.97 6.14 2.51
N SER A 53 -5.31 7.27 2.24
CA SER A 53 -4.75 8.14 3.27
C SER A 53 -5.79 9.12 3.83
N ASP A 54 -6.71 9.59 2.98
CA ASP A 54 -7.67 10.64 3.31
C ASP A 54 -8.85 10.60 2.33
N MET A 55 -9.98 11.19 2.71
CA MET A 55 -11.21 11.24 1.92
C MET A 55 -11.81 12.65 1.98
N LYS A 56 -12.06 13.25 0.82
CA LYS A 56 -12.54 14.64 0.71
C LYS A 56 -13.86 14.73 -0.02
N THR A 57 -14.65 15.72 0.38
CA THR A 57 -15.88 16.10 -0.29
C THR A 57 -15.85 17.61 -0.53
N GLU A 58 -16.09 18.02 -1.76
CA GLU A 58 -16.14 19.42 -2.17
C GLU A 58 -17.47 19.70 -2.84
N LYS A 59 -17.96 20.94 -2.80
CA LYS A 59 -19.13 21.35 -3.58
C LYS A 59 -18.66 22.09 -4.83
N ASN A 60 -19.20 21.73 -5.99
CA ASN A 60 -18.94 22.48 -7.22
C ASN A 60 -19.77 23.77 -7.26
N GLU A 61 -19.59 24.55 -8.31
CA GLU A 61 -20.29 25.83 -8.53
C GLU A 61 -21.82 25.68 -8.64
N THR A 62 -22.31 24.49 -9.04
CA THR A 62 -23.74 24.17 -9.12
C THR A 62 -24.30 23.62 -7.80
N GLY A 63 -23.47 23.47 -6.76
CA GLY A 63 -23.83 22.97 -5.43
C GLY A 63 -23.85 21.44 -5.31
N GLU A 64 -23.48 20.70 -6.36
CA GLU A 64 -23.32 19.25 -6.35
C GLU A 64 -22.06 18.85 -5.59
N SER A 65 -22.16 17.73 -4.86
CA SER A 65 -21.03 17.20 -4.07
C SER A 65 -20.12 16.34 -4.96
N LEU A 66 -18.85 16.72 -5.03
CA LEU A 66 -17.77 15.97 -5.64
C LEU A 66 -17.00 15.21 -4.55
N TYR A 67 -16.73 13.94 -4.80
CA TYR A 67 -16.09 13.05 -3.84
C TYR A 67 -14.71 12.64 -4.34
N TYR A 68 -13.73 12.70 -3.45
CA TYR A 68 -12.34 12.38 -3.77
C TYR A 68 -11.76 11.44 -2.73
N ALA A 69 -11.02 10.44 -3.20
CA ALA A 69 -10.21 9.58 -2.36
C ALA A 69 -8.73 9.91 -2.58
N LYS A 70 -7.98 10.08 -1.49
CA LYS A 70 -6.53 10.23 -1.54
C LYS A 70 -5.87 8.91 -1.22
N ILE A 71 -4.89 8.54 -2.04
CA ILE A 71 -4.24 7.25 -1.98
C ILE A 71 -2.75 7.46 -1.83
N TRP A 72 -2.19 6.87 -0.79
CA TRP A 72 -0.76 6.82 -0.60
C TRP A 72 -0.18 5.59 -1.30
N TYR A 73 0.72 5.82 -2.24
CA TYR A 73 1.41 4.80 -3.01
C TYR A 73 2.86 5.21 -3.26
N CYS A 74 3.82 4.36 -2.90
CA CYS A 74 5.24 4.60 -3.17
C CYS A 74 5.74 6.01 -2.79
N ALA A 75 5.40 6.45 -1.57
CA ALA A 75 5.72 7.78 -1.03
C ALA A 75 5.15 8.96 -1.83
N LYS A 76 4.13 8.72 -2.66
CA LYS A 76 3.34 9.74 -3.36
C LYS A 76 1.89 9.65 -2.95
N GLU A 77 1.24 10.80 -2.83
CA GLU A 77 -0.21 10.89 -2.63
C GLU A 77 -0.89 11.16 -3.98
N ILE A 78 -1.93 10.40 -4.30
CA ILE A 78 -2.71 10.49 -5.54
C ILE A 78 -4.15 10.82 -5.16
N THR A 79 -4.72 11.87 -5.74
CA THR A 79 -6.13 12.21 -5.54
C THR A 79 -6.95 11.66 -6.70
N VAL A 80 -7.98 10.88 -6.41
CA VAL A 80 -8.84 10.25 -7.43
C VAL A 80 -10.30 10.64 -7.18
N PRO A 81 -11.01 11.18 -8.19
CA PRO A 81 -12.45 11.41 -8.09
C PRO A 81 -13.18 10.08 -8.03
N VAL A 82 -14.16 9.97 -7.13
CA VAL A 82 -14.97 8.76 -6.95
C VAL A 82 -16.46 9.11 -6.97
N THR A 83 -17.29 8.12 -7.29
CA THR A 83 -18.75 8.30 -7.20
C THR A 83 -19.20 8.27 -5.73
N HIS A 84 -20.36 8.88 -5.43
CA HIS A 84 -20.96 8.84 -4.08
C HIS A 84 -21.08 7.40 -3.54
N ARG A 85 -21.58 6.47 -4.37
CA ARG A 85 -21.75 5.05 -3.99
C ARG A 85 -20.43 4.36 -3.67
N THR A 86 -19.37 4.70 -4.41
CA THR A 86 -18.03 4.20 -4.13
C THR A 86 -17.54 4.79 -2.82
N TYR A 87 -17.65 6.10 -2.64
CA TYR A 87 -17.20 6.82 -1.45
C TYR A 87 -17.77 6.24 -0.15
N GLU A 88 -19.07 5.91 -0.11
CA GLU A 88 -19.71 5.29 1.06
C GLU A 88 -19.13 3.91 1.44
N LYS A 89 -18.50 3.20 0.49
CA LYS A 89 -17.87 1.90 0.72
C LYS A 89 -16.40 1.99 1.10
N LEU A 90 -15.80 3.17 1.00
CA LEU A 90 -14.38 3.37 1.28
C LEU A 90 -14.19 3.77 2.74
N TRP A 91 -13.02 3.44 3.28
CA TRP A 91 -12.58 3.95 4.58
C TRP A 91 -11.09 4.27 4.58
N ILE A 92 -10.69 5.21 5.43
CA ILE A 92 -9.28 5.58 5.60
C ILE A 92 -8.50 4.38 6.16
N GLY A 93 -7.35 4.10 5.57
CA GLY A 93 -6.52 2.93 5.84
C GLY A 93 -6.89 1.68 5.03
N GLN A 94 -7.94 1.73 4.20
CA GLN A 94 -8.27 0.62 3.30
C GLN A 94 -7.16 0.38 2.28
N ASN A 95 -6.78 -0.88 2.10
CA ASN A 95 -5.83 -1.27 1.07
C ASN A 95 -6.46 -1.16 -0.33
N VAL A 96 -5.69 -0.61 -1.26
CA VAL A 96 -6.03 -0.51 -2.68
C VAL A 96 -4.92 -1.13 -3.53
N TYR A 97 -5.31 -1.69 -4.67
CA TYR A 97 -4.40 -2.31 -5.62
C TYR A 97 -4.29 -1.41 -6.85
N LEU A 98 -3.08 -0.98 -7.16
CA LEU A 98 -2.77 -0.20 -8.34
C LEU A 98 -2.21 -1.13 -9.40
N LYS A 99 -2.74 -1.04 -10.62
CA LYS A 99 -2.29 -1.82 -11.77
C LYS A 99 -1.78 -0.87 -12.85
N PHE A 100 -0.55 -1.04 -13.27
CA PHE A 100 0.05 -0.25 -14.34
C PHE A 100 -0.12 -0.92 -15.69
N PHE A 101 -0.48 -0.12 -16.70
CA PHE A 101 -0.62 -0.54 -18.08
C PHE A 101 0.47 0.16 -18.91
N PRO A 102 1.56 -0.55 -19.25
CA PRO A 102 2.68 0.06 -19.98
C PRO A 102 2.30 0.51 -21.39
N ASP A 103 1.32 -0.14 -22.03
CA ASP A 103 0.94 0.13 -23.42
C ASP A 103 0.35 1.53 -23.62
N ASP A 104 -0.43 2.03 -22.66
CA ASP A 104 -1.09 3.34 -22.73
C ASP A 104 -0.63 4.31 -21.62
N GLY A 105 0.31 3.88 -20.78
CA GLY A 105 0.82 4.61 -19.62
C GLY A 105 -0.21 4.81 -18.51
N SER A 106 -1.34 4.12 -18.58
CA SER A 106 -2.43 4.31 -17.62
C SER A 106 -2.22 3.49 -16.35
N ARG A 107 -2.92 3.90 -15.31
CA ARG A 107 -2.99 3.26 -14.01
C ARG A 107 -4.43 3.02 -13.65
N GLU A 108 -4.73 1.82 -13.20
CA GLU A 108 -6.03 1.43 -12.69
C GLU A 108 -5.92 1.22 -11.19
N ILE A 109 -6.85 1.76 -10.42
CA ILE A 109 -6.94 1.50 -8.99
C ILE A 109 -8.17 0.66 -8.75
N THR A 110 -7.98 -0.46 -8.07
CA THR A 110 -9.06 -1.30 -7.58
C THR A 110 -9.05 -1.32 -6.07
N TYR A 111 -10.23 -1.38 -5.49
CA TYR A 111 -10.43 -1.58 -4.06
C TYR A 111 -11.25 -2.83 -3.85
N SER A 112 -11.10 -3.43 -2.68
CA SER A 112 -11.81 -4.65 -2.32
C SER A 112 -12.42 -4.54 -0.93
N TRP A 113 -13.54 -5.23 -0.75
CA TRP A 113 -14.25 -5.31 0.52
C TRP A 113 -14.88 -6.68 0.67
N TRP A 114 -15.20 -7.03 1.91
CA TRP A 114 -16.06 -8.18 2.20
C TRP A 114 -17.51 -7.71 2.17
N ALA A 115 -18.31 -8.32 1.30
CA ALA A 115 -19.74 -8.07 1.27
C ALA A 115 -20.44 -8.72 2.49
N THR A 116 -21.68 -8.31 2.76
CA THR A 116 -22.46 -8.80 3.90
C THR A 116 -22.78 -10.28 3.83
N ASP A 117 -22.73 -10.87 2.64
CA ASP A 117 -22.90 -12.32 2.39
C ASP A 117 -21.60 -13.12 2.59
N GLY A 118 -20.51 -12.45 2.99
CA GLY A 118 -19.20 -13.05 3.18
C GLY A 118 -18.41 -13.26 1.89
N SER A 119 -18.88 -12.76 0.74
CA SER A 119 -18.11 -12.80 -0.50
C SER A 119 -17.03 -11.71 -0.54
N PHE A 120 -15.91 -12.00 -1.20
CA PHE A 120 -14.86 -11.02 -1.44
C PHE A 120 -15.12 -10.31 -2.77
N GLU A 121 -15.45 -9.02 -2.70
CA GLU A 121 -15.74 -8.20 -3.87
C GLU A 121 -14.57 -7.27 -4.19
N ARG A 122 -14.39 -6.98 -5.48
CA ARG A 122 -13.41 -6.02 -5.98
C ARG A 122 -14.06 -5.14 -7.04
N ALA A 123 -13.83 -3.83 -6.97
CA ALA A 123 -14.31 -2.90 -7.98
C ALA A 123 -13.24 -1.88 -8.37
N LEU A 124 -13.46 -1.32 -9.57
CA LEU A 124 -12.68 -0.22 -10.12
C LEU A 124 -12.99 1.07 -9.36
N LEU A 125 -11.96 1.67 -8.77
CA LEU A 125 -12.02 3.01 -8.20
C LEU A 125 -11.86 4.07 -9.29
N GLY A 126 -10.94 3.84 -10.23
CA GLY A 126 -10.72 4.74 -11.36
C GLY A 126 -9.53 4.31 -12.22
N LYS A 127 -9.51 4.80 -13.47
CA LYS A 127 -8.39 4.67 -14.41
C LYS A 127 -7.88 6.06 -14.76
N PHE A 128 -6.59 6.32 -14.60
CA PHE A 128 -6.00 7.64 -14.82
C PHE A 128 -4.63 7.50 -15.49
N LYS A 129 -4.19 8.54 -16.20
CA LYS A 129 -2.81 8.68 -16.66
C LYS A 129 -2.10 9.63 -15.70
N MET A 130 -0.88 9.32 -15.29
CA MET A 130 -0.07 10.32 -14.59
C MET A 130 0.50 11.30 -15.62
N PRO A 131 0.52 12.61 -15.33
CA PRO A 131 1.35 13.53 -16.09
C PRO A 131 2.82 13.12 -15.93
N GLU A 132 3.57 13.16 -17.03
CA GLU A 132 5.00 12.85 -17.09
C GLU A 132 5.85 13.74 -16.17
#